data_AF-A0A2V9LAA2-F1
#
_entry.id   AF-A0A2V9LAA2-F1
#
_cell.length_a   1.000
_cell.length_b   1.000
_cell.length_c   1.000
_cell.angle_alpha   90.00
_cell.angle_beta   90.00
_cell.angle_gamma   90.00
#
_symmetry.space_group_name_H-M   'P 1'
#
loop_
_entity.id
_entity.type
_entity.pdbx_description
1 polymer ?
#
loop_
_entity_poly.entity_id
_entity_poly.type
_entity_poly.pdbx_seq_one_letter_code
_entity_poly.pdbx_strand_id
1 'polypeptide(L)'
;MSGRQIPRLRGPASAARKAAHPATCYACDEYSHHFFVNDHEHPYTFPLDKPFMWIRGRQIGGKTFCWARESYRYSDYEFKAASREGYEQDWPFGYRSWNLTTTRLKASSA
;
A
#
# COMPACT_ATOMS: atom_id res chain seq x y z
N MET A 1 -16.14 25.67 29.44
CA MET A 1 -16.20 24.21 29.60
C MET A 1 -15.19 23.58 28.65
N SER A 2 -13.95 23.42 29.13
CA SER A 2 -12.81 22.96 28.33
C SER A 2 -12.83 21.44 28.23
N GLY A 3 -13.08 20.90 27.04
CA GLY A 3 -13.05 19.47 26.76
C GLY A 3 -11.65 18.89 26.99
N ARG A 4 -11.57 17.84 27.80
CA ARG A 4 -10.33 17.15 28.14
C ARG A 4 -9.89 16.31 26.93
N GLN A 5 -8.87 16.76 26.20
CA GLN A 5 -8.30 16.02 25.09
C GLN A 5 -7.60 14.76 25.61
N ILE A 6 -8.06 13.58 25.16
CA ILE A 6 -7.45 12.29 25.49
C ILE A 6 -6.08 12.25 24.79
N PRO A 7 -4.97 12.02 25.50
CA PRO A 7 -3.67 11.93 24.84
C PRO A 7 -3.66 10.68 23.97
N ARG A 8 -3.38 10.83 22.66
CA ARG A 8 -2.99 9.67 21.85
C ARG A 8 -1.68 9.14 22.41
N LEU A 9 -1.74 7.97 23.04
CA LEU A 9 -0.58 7.24 23.53
C LEU A 9 0.30 6.88 22.34
N ARG A 10 1.24 7.75 21.96
CA ARG A 10 2.41 7.35 21.20
C ARG A 10 3.34 6.70 22.22
N GLY A 11 3.35 5.37 22.27
CA GLY A 11 4.29 4.61 23.10
C GLY A 11 5.72 5.06 22.81
N PRO A 12 6.63 4.96 23.80
CA PRO A 12 8.01 5.37 23.62
C PRO A 12 8.61 4.52 22.49
N ALA A 13 9.10 5.18 21.44
CA ALA A 13 9.87 4.52 20.40
C ALA A 13 11.07 3.84 21.08
N SER A 14 10.99 2.51 21.23
CA SER A 14 12.08 1.73 21.78
C SER A 14 13.35 1.93 20.95
N ALA A 15 14.45 2.02 21.67
CA ALA A 15 15.73 2.55 21.22
C ALA A 15 16.29 1.85 19.98
N ALA A 16 16.88 2.66 19.10
CA ALA A 16 17.95 2.29 18.18
C ALA A 16 17.68 1.11 17.23
N ARG A 17 16.68 1.22 16.35
CA ARG A 17 16.70 0.45 15.10
C ARG A 17 17.42 1.28 14.04
N LYS A 18 18.65 0.89 13.66
CA LYS A 18 19.40 1.47 12.53
C LYS A 18 18.43 1.66 11.38
N ALA A 19 18.12 2.90 11.03
CA ALA A 19 16.98 3.28 10.20
C ALA A 19 16.87 2.41 8.94
N ALA A 20 16.07 1.35 9.02
CA ALA A 20 15.61 0.59 7.88
C ALA A 20 14.34 1.30 7.41
N HIS A 21 14.19 1.52 6.10
CA HIS A 21 12.99 2.15 5.53
C HIS A 21 11.65 1.57 6.03
N PRO A 22 11.49 0.27 6.40
CA PRO A 22 10.24 -0.20 7.01
C PRO A 22 9.82 0.52 8.31
N ALA A 23 10.72 1.20 9.03
CA ALA A 23 10.38 1.95 10.24
C ALA A 23 9.51 3.20 9.99
N THR A 24 9.40 3.67 8.74
CA THR A 24 8.53 4.79 8.37
C THR A 24 7.12 4.33 7.97
N CYS A 25 6.88 3.02 7.85
CA CYS A 25 5.58 2.48 7.49
C CYS A 25 4.60 2.57 8.66
N TYR A 26 3.38 3.08 8.41
CA TYR A 26 2.33 3.16 9.45
C TYR A 26 1.98 1.81 10.07
N ALA A 27 2.18 0.72 9.33
CA ALA A 27 1.84 -0.65 9.74
C ALA A 27 3.02 -1.37 10.44
N CYS A 28 4.19 -0.74 10.54
CA CYS A 28 5.37 -1.32 11.18
C CYS A 28 5.52 -0.74 12.59
N ASP A 29 4.96 -1.45 13.57
CA ASP A 29 5.08 -1.14 14.99
C ASP A 29 5.91 -2.21 15.73
N GLU A 30 6.04 -2.06 17.05
CA GLU A 30 6.84 -2.94 17.90
C GLU A 30 6.36 -4.41 17.81
N TYR A 31 5.07 -4.63 17.62
CA TYR A 31 4.47 -5.95 17.54
C TYR A 31 4.53 -6.54 16.13
N SER A 32 4.43 -5.71 15.10
CA SER A 32 4.21 -6.13 13.71
C SER A 32 5.48 -6.08 12.86
N HIS A 33 6.59 -5.56 13.38
CA HIS A 33 7.85 -5.38 12.64
C HIS A 33 8.39 -6.68 12.02
N HIS A 34 8.15 -7.82 12.64
CA HIS A 34 8.67 -9.11 12.22
C HIS A 34 8.01 -9.63 10.93
N PHE A 35 6.86 -9.06 10.55
CA PHE A 35 6.22 -9.34 9.27
C PHE A 35 6.88 -8.61 8.10
N PHE A 36 7.71 -7.60 8.36
CA PHE A 36 8.36 -6.80 7.32
C PHE A 36 9.80 -7.23 7.07
N VAL A 37 10.24 -7.08 5.82
CA VAL A 37 11.61 -7.40 5.42
C VAL A 37 12.59 -6.38 5.97
N ASN A 38 13.69 -6.86 6.54
CA ASN A 38 14.81 -6.00 6.91
C ASN A 38 15.61 -5.61 5.65
N ASP A 39 15.62 -4.31 5.33
CA ASP A 39 16.32 -3.77 4.17
C ASP A 39 17.85 -3.85 4.28
N HIS A 40 18.40 -3.95 5.49
CA HIS A 40 19.86 -4.15 5.67
C HIS A 40 20.29 -5.55 5.21
N GLU A 41 19.44 -6.55 5.39
CA GLU A 41 19.68 -7.92 4.94
C GLU A 41 19.32 -8.11 3.45
N HIS A 42 18.41 -7.27 2.94
CA HIS A 42 17.89 -7.37 1.58
C HIS A 42 17.93 -6.01 0.86
N PRO A 43 19.13 -5.51 0.55
CA PRO A 43 19.28 -4.19 -0.05
C PRO A 43 18.64 -4.12 -1.43
N TYR A 44 18.16 -2.93 -1.78
CA TYR A 44 17.64 -2.63 -3.11
C TYR A 44 18.19 -1.29 -3.58
N THR A 45 18.30 -1.16 -4.90
CA THR A 45 18.89 0.03 -5.52
C THR A 45 17.80 0.99 -5.96
N PHE A 46 18.03 2.28 -5.75
CA PHE A 46 17.19 3.35 -6.28
C PHE A 46 18.09 4.54 -6.67
N PRO A 47 17.68 5.36 -7.65
CA PRO A 47 18.39 6.58 -8.00
C PRO A 47 18.43 7.56 -6.82
N LEU A 48 19.59 8.18 -6.54
CA LEU A 48 19.77 9.10 -5.41
C LEU A 48 18.85 10.34 -5.48
N ASP A 49 18.48 10.75 -6.69
CA ASP A 49 17.54 11.84 -6.98
C ASP A 49 16.07 11.46 -6.72
N LYS A 50 15.76 10.17 -6.62
CA LYS A 50 14.39 9.65 -6.49
C LYS A 50 14.35 8.57 -5.41
N PRO A 51 14.29 8.97 -4.12
CA PRO A 51 14.20 8.01 -3.03
C PRO A 51 12.93 7.17 -3.17
N PHE A 52 13.10 5.87 -3.32
CA PHE A 52 12.01 4.91 -3.40
C PHE A 52 12.02 4.08 -2.12
N MET A 53 10.87 3.97 -1.44
CA MET A 53 10.73 3.15 -0.24
C MET A 53 10.08 1.82 -0.58
N TRP A 54 10.87 0.74 -0.62
CA TRP A 54 10.35 -0.58 -0.96
C TRP A 54 9.92 -1.41 0.25
N ILE A 55 8.75 -1.07 0.81
CA ILE A 55 8.18 -1.83 1.94
C ILE A 55 7.62 -3.18 1.45
N ARG A 56 8.09 -4.27 2.06
CA ARG A 56 7.75 -5.66 1.71
C ARG A 56 7.34 -6.42 2.96
N GLY A 57 6.28 -7.22 2.85
CA GLY A 57 5.87 -8.20 3.85
C GLY A 57 6.37 -9.59 3.48
N ARG A 58 6.94 -10.31 4.44
CA ARG A 58 7.33 -11.74 4.33
C ARG A 58 6.48 -12.57 5.29
N GLN A 59 5.26 -12.88 4.85
CA GLN A 59 4.33 -13.75 5.57
C GLN A 59 3.34 -14.38 4.59
N ILE A 60 2.63 -15.41 5.04
CA ILE A 60 1.50 -15.98 4.28
C ILE A 60 0.42 -14.90 4.13
N GLY A 61 -0.07 -14.71 2.90
CA GLY A 61 -0.96 -13.58 2.55
C GLY A 61 -0.23 -12.29 2.15
N GLY A 62 1.07 -12.18 2.43
CA GLY A 62 1.92 -11.06 1.99
C GLY A 62 1.34 -9.69 2.36
N LYS A 63 1.32 -8.75 1.39
CA LYS A 63 0.87 -7.37 1.62
C LYS A 63 -0.62 -7.25 2.00
N THR A 64 -1.43 -8.26 1.71
CA THR A 64 -2.87 -8.22 2.03
C THR A 64 -3.16 -8.37 3.52
N PHE A 65 -2.15 -8.68 4.36
CA PHE A 65 -2.31 -8.74 5.81
C PHE A 65 -2.19 -7.37 6.49
N CYS A 66 -1.25 -6.52 6.03
CA CYS A 66 -0.94 -5.24 6.68
C CYS A 66 -1.56 -4.01 6.01
N TRP A 67 -2.24 -4.17 4.88
CA TRP A 67 -2.85 -3.06 4.14
C TRP A 67 -4.11 -2.48 4.82
N ALA A 68 -4.43 -1.23 4.48
CA ALA A 68 -5.55 -0.47 5.02
C ALA A 68 -6.95 -0.94 4.55
N ARG A 69 -7.06 -2.07 3.84
CA ARG A 69 -8.33 -2.69 3.38
C ARG A 69 -9.13 -1.86 2.37
N GLU A 70 -8.55 -0.81 1.80
CA GLU A 70 -9.21 0.03 0.80
C GLU A 70 -9.19 -0.63 -0.58
N SER A 71 -10.38 -0.89 -1.14
CA SER A 71 -10.54 -1.57 -2.44
C SER A 71 -11.30 -0.70 -3.41
N TYR A 72 -10.58 0.13 -4.16
CA TYR A 72 -11.16 0.96 -5.21
C TYR A 72 -11.23 0.21 -6.54
N ARG A 73 -12.21 0.59 -7.37
CA ARG A 73 -12.32 0.13 -8.75
C ARG A 73 -11.94 1.27 -9.68
N TYR A 74 -11.18 0.93 -10.72
CA TYR A 74 -10.94 1.85 -11.84
C TYR A 74 -12.25 2.18 -12.56
N SER A 75 -12.36 3.39 -13.12
CA SER A 75 -13.45 3.78 -14.00
C SER A 75 -13.01 3.67 -15.48
N ASP A 76 -13.91 3.93 -16.42
CA ASP A 76 -13.57 3.97 -17.85
C ASP A 76 -12.51 5.02 -18.19
N TYR A 77 -12.42 6.09 -17.39
CA TYR A 77 -11.53 7.21 -17.66
C TYR A 77 -10.06 6.85 -17.47
N GLU A 78 -9.75 6.03 -16.47
CA GLU A 78 -8.38 5.60 -16.20
C GLU A 78 -7.88 4.61 -17.26
N PHE A 79 -8.78 3.87 -17.92
CA PHE A 79 -8.41 3.01 -19.05
C PHE A 79 -8.19 3.78 -20.35
N LYS A 80 -8.80 4.97 -20.49
CA LYS A 80 -8.75 5.83 -21.70
C LYS A 80 -8.11 7.19 -21.43
N ALA A 81 -7.12 7.21 -20.55
CA ALA A 81 -6.43 8.42 -20.14
C ALA A 81 -5.68 9.11 -21.29
N ALA A 82 -5.12 8.35 -22.24
CA ALA A 82 -4.40 8.93 -23.37
C ALA A 82 -5.35 9.58 -24.38
N SER A 83 -6.46 8.92 -24.73
CA SER A 83 -7.47 9.50 -25.62
C SER A 83 -8.15 10.73 -25.04
N ARG A 84 -8.24 10.84 -23.71
CA ARG A 84 -8.92 11.95 -23.03
C ARG A 84 -7.99 13.11 -22.68
N GLU A 85 -6.85 12.82 -22.07
CA GLU A 85 -5.96 13.82 -21.48
C GLU A 85 -4.60 13.91 -22.21
N GLY A 86 -4.34 13.03 -23.18
CA GLY A 86 -3.12 13.05 -23.98
C GLY A 86 -1.88 12.49 -23.28
N TYR A 87 -2.05 11.89 -22.09
CA TYR A 87 -0.95 11.30 -21.32
C TYR A 87 -0.86 9.79 -21.56
N GLU A 88 0.36 9.32 -21.79
CA GLU A 88 0.71 7.91 -21.93
C GLU A 88 -0.06 7.17 -23.04
N GLN A 89 -0.49 5.93 -22.79
CA GLN A 89 -1.14 5.06 -23.77
C GLN A 89 -2.42 4.46 -23.18
N ASP A 90 -3.46 4.39 -24.02
CA ASP A 90 -4.71 3.73 -23.66
C ASP A 90 -4.53 2.24 -23.45
N TRP A 91 -5.21 1.71 -22.44
CA TRP A 91 -5.25 0.28 -22.22
C TRP A 91 -6.00 -0.44 -23.35
N PRO A 92 -5.58 -1.65 -23.73
CA PRO A 92 -6.18 -2.42 -24.82
C PRO A 92 -7.58 -2.96 -24.50
N PHE A 93 -8.03 -2.86 -23.25
CA PHE A 93 -9.35 -3.26 -22.78
C PHE A 93 -10.07 -2.10 -22.09
N GLY A 94 -11.40 -2.14 -22.04
CA GLY A 94 -12.24 -1.12 -21.40
C GLY A 94 -12.87 -1.60 -20.10
N TYR A 95 -13.51 -0.71 -19.35
CA TYR A 95 -14.17 -1.06 -18.09
C TYR A 95 -15.29 -2.09 -18.30
N ARG A 96 -16.01 -2.01 -19.42
CA ARG A 96 -17.08 -2.98 -19.76
C ARG A 96 -16.54 -4.41 -19.89
N SER A 97 -15.38 -4.60 -20.53
CA SER A 97 -14.73 -5.92 -20.57
C SER A 97 -14.22 -6.35 -19.19
N TRP A 98 -13.76 -5.40 -18.38
CA TRP A 98 -13.26 -5.66 -17.02
C TRP A 98 -14.37 -6.00 -16.00
N ASN A 99 -15.57 -5.46 -16.16
CA ASN A 99 -16.66 -5.67 -15.22
C ASN A 99 -17.27 -7.09 -15.32
N LEU A 100 -17.17 -7.72 -16.48
CA LEU A 100 -17.76 -9.04 -16.74
C LEU A 100 -17.05 -10.13 -15.95
N THR A 101 -15.74 -10.00 -15.75
CA THR A 101 -14.95 -10.88 -14.87
C THR A 101 -15.14 -10.54 -13.39
N THR A 102 -15.26 -9.26 -13.04
CA THR A 102 -15.33 -8.83 -11.63
C THR A 102 -16.68 -9.14 -10.97
N THR A 103 -17.78 -9.04 -11.71
CA THR A 103 -19.14 -9.27 -11.17
C THR A 103 -19.32 -10.71 -10.67
N ARG A 104 -18.60 -11.66 -11.27
CA ARG A 104 -18.59 -13.07 -10.86
C ARG A 104 -18.07 -13.30 -9.43
N LEU A 105 -17.10 -12.48 -8.99
CA LEU A 105 -16.51 -12.62 -7.65
C LEU A 105 -17.40 -12.06 -6.54
N LYS A 106 -18.23 -11.05 -6.83
CA LYS A 106 -19.15 -10.46 -5.83
C LYS A 106 -20.45 -11.25 -5.67
N ALA A 107 -20.87 -11.98 -6.70
CA ALA A 107 -22.07 -12.82 -6.68
C ALA A 107 -21.85 -14.20 -6.04
N SER A 108 -20.60 -14.68 -5.96
CA SER A 108 -20.27 -15.99 -5.38
C SER A 108 -20.03 -15.96 -3.85
N SER A 109 -20.22 -14.81 -3.21
CA SER A 109 -20.02 -14.63 -1.76
C SER A 109 -21.33 -14.33 -1.01
N ALA A 110 -22.46 -14.80 -1.52
CA ALA A 110 -23.78 -14.72 -0.89
C ALA A 110 -24.37 -16.12 -0.72
#